data_AF-A0A4P5SIC0-F1
#
_entry.id   AF-A0A4P5SIC0-F1
#
_cell.length_a   1.000
_cell.length_b   1.000
_cell.length_c   1.000
_cell.angle_alpha   90.00
_cell.angle_beta   90.00
_cell.angle_gamma   90.00
#
_symmetry.space_group_name_H-M   'P 1'
#
loop_
_entity.id
_entity.type
_entity.pdbx_description
1 polymer ?
#
loop_
_entity_poly.entity_id
_entity_poly.type
_entity_poly.pdbx_seq_one_letter_code
_entity_poly.pdbx_strand_id
1 'polypeptide(L)'
;MKEKIKKLQKDLLKIACENYQAVLLSLVVTILAVFLADLLYQPKTMLKRGYLIEIGSDGKALPKKVEKPVDLAELMKLADVERGAKIFKKCASCHNINKGEGAKVGPNLYGVVGRAKGSMSGFAYSDGLKTKGGVWDRDSINQFITKPKDYISGTKMAFPGLKKPQERADVILYLEKNK
;
A
#
# COMPACT_ATOMS: atom_id res chain seq x y z
N MET A 1 -3.40 -47.30 64.65
CA MET A 1 -2.83 -45.95 64.42
C MET A 1 -2.01 -45.88 63.12
N LYS A 2 -1.01 -46.77 62.94
CA LYS A 2 -0.15 -46.82 61.73
C LYS A 2 -0.93 -46.96 60.41
N GLU A 3 -1.94 -47.83 60.35
CA GLU A 3 -2.76 -48.00 59.13
C GLU A 3 -3.59 -46.75 58.74
N LYS A 4 -4.06 -45.99 59.73
CA LYS A 4 -4.77 -44.72 59.48
C LYS A 4 -3.82 -43.67 58.91
N ILE A 5 -2.58 -43.61 59.41
CA ILE A 5 -1.54 -42.70 58.91
C ILE A 5 -1.13 -43.08 57.48
N LYS A 6 -0.96 -44.38 57.19
CA LYS A 6 -0.61 -44.88 55.86
C LYS A 6 -1.71 -44.59 54.83
N LYS A 7 -2.98 -44.72 55.22
CA LYS A 7 -4.13 -44.35 54.40
C LYS A 7 -4.16 -42.84 54.12
N LEU A 8 -4.00 -42.00 55.16
CA LEU A 8 -3.93 -40.55 55.02
C LEU A 8 -2.78 -40.09 54.11
N GLN A 9 -1.60 -40.68 54.23
CA GLN A 9 -0.45 -40.37 53.35
C GLN A 9 -0.73 -40.74 51.89
N LYS A 10 -1.37 -41.89 51.64
CA LYS A 10 -1.73 -42.33 50.28
C LYS A 10 -2.78 -41.42 49.65
N ASP A 11 -3.78 -41.00 50.43
CA ASP A 11 -4.82 -40.08 49.97
C ASP A 11 -4.24 -38.68 49.71
N LEU A 12 -3.33 -38.18 50.57
CA LEU A 12 -2.62 -36.91 50.35
C LEU A 12 -1.75 -36.95 49.07
N LEU A 13 -1.03 -38.05 48.86
CA LEU A 13 -0.15 -38.22 47.71
C LEU A 13 -0.95 -38.28 46.40
N LYS A 14 -2.13 -38.92 46.44
CA LYS A 14 -3.04 -39.01 45.30
C LYS A 14 -3.59 -37.63 44.93
N ILE A 15 -4.04 -36.84 45.91
CA ILE A 15 -4.52 -35.46 45.71
C ILE A 15 -3.39 -34.58 45.14
N ALA A 16 -2.16 -34.73 45.64
CA ALA A 16 -1.01 -33.99 45.13
C ALA A 16 -0.69 -34.35 43.66
N CYS A 17 -0.78 -35.63 43.29
CA CYS A 17 -0.53 -36.09 41.92
C CYS A 17 -1.63 -35.63 40.94
N GLU A 18 -2.91 -35.70 41.35
CA GLU A 18 -4.05 -35.26 40.54
C GLU A 18 -3.98 -33.74 40.28
N ASN A 19 -3.64 -32.96 41.30
CA ASN A 19 -3.45 -31.51 41.17
C ASN A 19 -2.21 -31.16 40.34
N TYR A 20 -1.11 -31.88 40.51
CA TYR A 20 0.11 -31.66 39.73
C TYR A 20 -0.10 -31.95 38.24
N GLN A 21 -0.85 -33.00 37.91
CA GLN A 21 -1.21 -33.34 36.54
C GLN A 21 -2.14 -32.30 35.91
N ALA A 22 -3.11 -31.78 36.67
CA ALA A 22 -3.99 -30.69 36.21
C ALA A 22 -3.21 -29.38 35.96
N VAL A 23 -2.24 -29.06 36.82
CA VAL A 23 -1.38 -27.87 36.66
C VAL A 23 -0.47 -28.01 35.45
N LEU A 24 0.15 -29.19 35.24
CA LEU A 24 0.98 -29.43 34.06
C LEU A 24 0.19 -29.36 32.75
N LEU A 25 -1.01 -29.95 32.70
CA LEU A 25 -1.85 -29.91 31.51
C LEU A 25 -2.30 -28.48 31.17
N SER A 26 -2.71 -27.69 32.16
CA SER A 26 -3.09 -26.29 31.92
C SER A 26 -1.90 -25.42 31.48
N LEU A 27 -0.70 -25.67 32.00
CA LEU A 27 0.52 -25.00 31.56
C LEU A 27 0.86 -25.34 30.10
N VAL A 28 0.77 -26.62 29.71
CA VAL A 28 1.05 -27.05 28.34
C VAL A 28 0.03 -26.45 27.36
N VAL A 29 -1.25 -26.44 27.71
CA VAL A 29 -2.31 -25.85 26.87
C VAL A 29 -2.11 -24.35 26.67
N THR A 30 -1.72 -23.62 27.72
CA THR A 30 -1.46 -22.18 27.60
C THR A 30 -0.23 -21.89 26.74
N ILE A 31 0.86 -22.65 26.90
CA ILE A 31 2.06 -22.52 26.05
C ILE A 31 1.73 -22.82 24.58
N LEU A 32 0.95 -23.88 24.30
CA LEU A 32 0.53 -24.23 22.94
C LEU A 32 -0.34 -23.13 22.31
N ALA A 33 -1.24 -22.52 23.09
CA ALA A 33 -2.08 -21.42 22.62
C ALA A 33 -1.26 -20.17 22.27
N VAL A 34 -0.24 -19.84 23.08
CA VAL A 34 0.68 -18.72 22.79
C VAL A 34 1.49 -19.00 21.53
N PHE A 35 2.04 -20.22 21.39
CA PHE A 35 2.82 -20.58 20.21
C PHE A 35 1.98 -20.60 18.93
N LEU A 36 0.71 -21.06 19.01
CA LEU A 36 -0.23 -21.01 17.90
C LEU A 36 -0.60 -19.57 17.54
N ALA A 37 -0.74 -18.69 18.54
CA ALA A 37 -0.94 -17.27 18.31
C ALA A 37 0.26 -16.66 17.58
N ASP A 38 1.50 -17.01 17.94
CA ASP A 38 2.70 -16.54 17.23
C ASP A 38 2.84 -17.11 15.82
N LEU A 39 2.35 -18.33 15.56
CA LEU A 39 2.34 -18.93 14.22
C LEU A 39 1.34 -18.22 13.29
N LEU A 40 0.12 -17.97 13.79
CA LEU A 40 -0.96 -17.34 13.02
C LEU A 40 -0.81 -15.82 12.93
N TYR A 41 -0.34 -15.20 14.00
CA TYR A 41 -0.04 -13.78 14.05
C TYR A 41 1.39 -13.59 13.58
N GLN A 42 1.58 -13.30 12.30
CA GLN A 42 2.81 -12.71 11.80
C GLN A 42 2.75 -11.21 12.12
N PRO A 43 3.30 -10.71 13.26
CA PRO A 43 3.40 -9.28 13.44
C PRO A 43 4.28 -8.77 12.31
N LYS A 44 3.69 -8.01 11.37
CA LYS A 44 4.46 -7.22 10.43
C LYS A 44 5.23 -6.22 11.27
N THR A 45 6.48 -6.56 11.60
CA THR A 45 7.41 -5.59 12.14
C THR A 45 7.42 -4.45 11.14
N MET A 46 6.98 -3.28 11.58
CA MET A 46 7.20 -2.05 10.83
C MET A 46 8.71 -1.80 10.87
N LEU A 47 9.42 -2.50 9.99
CA LEU A 47 10.85 -2.34 9.75
C LEU A 47 11.02 -0.90 9.25
N LYS A 48 11.48 -0.05 10.18
CA LYS A 48 11.74 1.41 10.11
C LYS A 48 10.59 2.31 10.58
N ARG A 49 10.43 2.41 11.91
CA ARG A 49 10.18 3.71 12.55
C ARG A 49 11.55 4.30 12.92
N GLY A 50 11.87 5.48 12.38
CA GLY A 50 13.13 6.18 12.64
C GLY A 50 14.11 6.05 11.47
N TYR A 51 14.39 7.19 10.82
CA TYR A 51 15.37 7.29 9.76
C TYR A 51 16.76 7.31 10.42
N LEU A 52 17.48 6.19 10.39
CA LEU A 52 18.92 6.18 10.67
C LEU A 52 19.61 6.90 9.52
N ILE A 53 20.08 8.12 9.78
CA ILE A 53 21.03 8.80 8.90
C ILE A 53 22.40 8.21 9.22
N GLU A 54 22.94 7.38 8.34
CA GLU A 54 24.38 7.07 8.39
C GLU A 54 25.12 8.31 7.86
N ILE A 55 25.71 9.06 8.80
CA ILE A 55 26.62 10.16 8.51
C ILE A 55 27.96 9.50 8.16
N GLY A 56 28.48 9.75 6.95
CA GLY A 56 29.84 9.34 6.58
C GLY A 56 30.87 10.03 7.48
N SER A 57 32.05 9.44 7.62
CA SER A 57 33.17 9.98 8.43
C SER A 57 33.69 11.36 7.99
N ASP A 58 33.11 11.95 6.95
CA ASP A 58 33.37 13.29 6.42
C ASP A 58 32.27 14.32 6.76
N GLY A 59 31.28 13.95 7.59
CA GLY A 59 30.21 14.85 8.03
C GLY A 59 29.23 15.21 6.92
N LYS A 60 29.27 14.52 5.76
CA LYS A 60 28.32 14.74 4.67
C LYS A 60 27.31 13.60 4.60
N ALA A 61 26.06 13.99 4.35
CA ALA A 61 24.99 13.04 4.09
C ALA A 61 25.31 12.28 2.80
N LEU A 62 25.61 10.99 2.92
CA LEU A 62 25.69 10.11 1.76
C LEU A 62 24.29 10.03 1.11
N PRO A 63 24.21 10.01 -0.23
CA PRO A 63 22.92 9.98 -0.92
C PRO A 63 22.14 8.73 -0.50
N LYS A 64 20.85 8.96 -0.21
CA LYS A 64 19.81 7.95 0.04
C LYS A 64 20.13 6.64 -0.67
N LYS A 65 20.17 5.53 0.05
CA LYS A 65 19.98 4.20 -0.55
C LYS A 65 18.54 4.15 -1.07
N VAL A 66 18.37 4.65 -2.29
CA VAL A 66 17.14 4.57 -3.07
C VAL A 66 16.86 3.09 -3.24
N GLU A 67 15.84 2.58 -2.54
CA GLU A 67 15.10 1.39 -3.00
C GLU A 67 14.89 1.60 -4.49
N LYS A 68 15.53 0.77 -5.33
CA LYS A 68 15.55 0.95 -6.79
C LYS A 68 14.18 1.46 -7.23
N PRO A 69 14.09 2.66 -7.84
CA PRO A 69 12.80 3.14 -8.32
C PRO A 69 12.26 2.02 -9.19
N VAL A 70 11.07 1.50 -8.87
CA VAL A 70 10.45 0.48 -9.69
C VAL A 70 10.35 1.09 -11.08
N ASP A 71 11.13 0.54 -12.02
CA ASP A 71 11.29 1.14 -13.34
C ASP A 71 9.96 1.04 -14.07
N LEU A 72 9.35 2.20 -14.32
CA LEU A 72 8.09 2.28 -15.05
C LEU A 72 8.23 1.63 -16.42
N ALA A 73 9.39 1.73 -17.07
CA ALA A 73 9.63 1.12 -18.37
C ALA A 73 9.51 -0.41 -18.30
N GLU A 74 10.02 -1.04 -17.24
CA GLU A 74 9.93 -2.48 -17.05
C GLU A 74 8.48 -2.93 -16.76
N LEU A 75 7.76 -2.17 -15.92
CA LEU A 75 6.35 -2.46 -15.63
C LEU A 75 5.45 -2.28 -16.86
N MET A 76 5.79 -1.35 -17.74
CA MET A 76 5.06 -1.11 -18.98
C MET A 76 5.18 -2.27 -19.97
N LYS A 77 6.27 -3.07 -19.92
CA LYS A 77 6.39 -4.30 -20.72
C LYS A 77 5.39 -5.38 -20.28
N LEU A 78 5.03 -5.37 -19.00
CA LEU A 78 4.05 -6.29 -18.41
C LEU A 78 2.64 -5.68 -18.33
N ALA A 79 2.48 -4.43 -18.77
CA ALA A 79 1.24 -3.71 -18.63
C ALA A 79 0.15 -4.27 -19.55
N ASP A 80 -1.09 -4.21 -19.08
CA ASP A 80 -2.24 -4.77 -19.80
C ASP A 80 -3.38 -3.76 -19.89
N VAL A 81 -3.95 -3.64 -21.09
CA VAL A 81 -5.00 -2.68 -21.40
C VAL A 81 -6.32 -3.03 -20.71
N GLU A 82 -6.67 -4.31 -20.59
CA GLU A 82 -7.92 -4.73 -19.97
C GLU A 82 -7.89 -4.55 -18.45
N ARG A 83 -6.76 -4.84 -17.81
CA ARG A 83 -6.51 -4.50 -16.40
C ARG A 83 -6.56 -2.99 -16.22
N GLY A 84 -5.92 -2.23 -17.11
CA GLY A 84 -5.96 -0.77 -17.11
C GLY A 84 -7.39 -0.22 -17.18
N ALA A 85 -8.22 -0.76 -18.07
CA ALA A 85 -9.64 -0.40 -18.20
C ALA A 85 -10.43 -0.70 -16.92
N LYS A 86 -10.18 -1.86 -16.27
CA LYS A 86 -10.81 -2.20 -14.98
C LYS A 86 -10.41 -1.22 -13.87
N ILE A 87 -9.14 -0.82 -13.81
CA ILE A 87 -8.64 0.13 -12.83
C ILE A 87 -9.17 1.55 -13.12
N PHE A 88 -9.29 1.92 -14.40
CA PHE A 88 -9.85 3.21 -14.83
C PHE A 88 -11.29 3.43 -14.36
N LYS A 89 -12.03 2.39 -13.97
CA LYS A 89 -13.34 2.53 -13.30
C LYS A 89 -13.27 3.42 -12.05
N LYS A 90 -12.11 3.48 -11.37
CA LYS A 90 -11.85 4.40 -10.23
C LYS A 90 -11.81 5.89 -10.66
N CYS A 91 -11.61 6.15 -11.94
CA CYS A 91 -11.54 7.49 -12.56
C CYS A 91 -12.84 7.87 -13.27
N ALA A 92 -13.64 6.89 -13.70
CA ALA A 92 -14.80 7.06 -14.59
C ALA A 92 -15.96 7.89 -14.00
N SER A 93 -16.04 7.99 -12.67
CA SER A 93 -17.00 8.87 -11.99
C SER A 93 -16.72 10.35 -12.24
N CYS A 94 -15.44 10.71 -12.36
CA CYS A 94 -15.01 12.09 -12.54
C CYS A 94 -14.57 12.41 -13.96
N HIS A 95 -14.21 11.40 -14.75
CA HIS A 95 -13.60 11.59 -16.06
C HIS A 95 -14.31 10.78 -17.15
N ASN A 96 -14.41 11.42 -18.30
CA ASN A 96 -14.73 10.79 -19.57
C ASN A 96 -13.46 10.31 -20.27
N ILE A 97 -13.58 9.35 -21.18
CA ILE A 97 -12.44 8.77 -21.90
C ILE A 97 -12.69 8.66 -23.41
N ASN A 98 -13.92 8.84 -23.88
CA ASN A 98 -14.21 8.76 -25.31
C ASN A 98 -14.00 10.11 -25.99
N LYS A 99 -13.68 10.07 -27.28
CA LYS A 99 -13.49 11.25 -28.11
C LYS A 99 -14.76 12.10 -28.15
N GLY A 100 -14.61 13.42 -27.99
CA GLY A 100 -15.71 14.38 -28.15
C GLY A 100 -16.63 14.48 -26.93
N GLU A 101 -16.48 13.63 -25.91
CA GLU A 101 -17.22 13.80 -24.66
C GLU A 101 -16.78 15.07 -23.93
N GLY A 102 -17.73 15.75 -23.27
CA GLY A 102 -17.44 16.92 -22.44
C GLY A 102 -16.71 16.57 -21.13
N ALA A 103 -16.46 17.59 -20.32
CA ALA A 103 -15.99 17.39 -18.95
C ALA A 103 -17.11 16.88 -18.03
N LYS A 104 -16.72 16.17 -16.96
CA LYS A 104 -17.55 15.84 -15.81
C LYS A 104 -17.07 16.68 -14.62
N VAL A 105 -16.88 16.08 -13.45
CA VAL A 105 -16.17 16.68 -12.31
C VAL A 105 -14.71 17.02 -12.68
N GLY A 106 -14.09 16.21 -13.53
CA GLY A 106 -12.78 16.42 -14.12
C GLY A 106 -12.82 16.55 -15.65
N PRO A 107 -11.71 16.97 -16.29
CA PRO A 107 -11.61 17.08 -17.74
C PRO A 107 -11.70 15.70 -18.41
N ASN A 108 -12.13 15.63 -19.66
CA ASN A 108 -12.05 14.40 -20.46
C ASN A 108 -10.57 13.97 -20.64
N LEU A 109 -10.30 12.68 -20.52
CA LEU A 109 -8.97 12.07 -20.57
C LEU A 109 -8.63 11.42 -21.93
N TYR A 110 -9.53 11.48 -22.92
CA TYR A 110 -9.22 11.11 -24.29
C TYR A 110 -8.02 11.90 -24.80
N GLY A 111 -7.00 11.18 -25.30
CA GLY A 111 -5.76 11.74 -25.78
C GLY A 111 -4.98 12.51 -24.72
N VAL A 112 -5.12 12.17 -23.43
CA VAL A 112 -4.42 12.90 -22.35
C VAL A 112 -2.90 12.68 -22.39
N VAL A 113 -2.43 11.51 -22.81
CA VAL A 113 -1.00 11.23 -22.88
C VAL A 113 -0.36 12.04 -24.01
N GLY A 114 0.62 12.88 -23.67
CA GLY A 114 1.24 13.87 -24.55
C GLY A 114 0.53 15.22 -24.60
N ARG A 115 -0.67 15.36 -24.02
CA ARG A 115 -1.40 16.63 -23.97
C ARG A 115 -0.76 17.59 -22.97
N ALA A 116 -0.80 18.89 -23.27
CA ALA A 116 -0.39 19.91 -22.33
C ALA A 116 -1.21 19.84 -21.02
N LYS A 117 -0.55 20.02 -19.88
CA LYS A 117 -1.23 20.01 -18.58
C LYS A 117 -2.15 21.24 -18.51
N GLY A 118 -3.38 21.03 -18.04
CA GLY A 118 -4.33 22.14 -17.87
C GLY A 118 -4.87 22.75 -19.17
N SER A 119 -4.86 22.01 -20.29
CA SER A 119 -5.15 22.59 -21.62
C SER A 119 -6.52 22.23 -22.23
N MET A 120 -7.40 21.52 -21.53
CA MET A 120 -8.75 21.26 -22.05
C MET A 120 -9.56 22.55 -22.07
N SER A 121 -10.03 22.93 -23.26
CA SER A 121 -10.94 24.07 -23.40
C SER A 121 -12.22 23.86 -22.58
N GLY A 122 -12.71 24.93 -21.95
CA GLY A 122 -13.96 24.91 -21.18
C GLY A 122 -13.87 24.27 -19.79
N PHE A 123 -12.71 23.76 -19.35
CA PHE A 123 -12.54 23.20 -18.00
C PHE A 123 -11.81 24.16 -17.03
N ALA A 124 -12.39 24.37 -15.86
CA ALA A 124 -11.84 25.27 -14.83
C ALA A 124 -10.79 24.58 -13.93
N TYR A 125 -9.54 24.58 -14.37
CA TYR A 125 -8.42 23.99 -13.63
C TYR A 125 -8.08 24.70 -12.30
N SER A 126 -7.44 23.98 -11.38
CA SER A 126 -6.81 24.58 -10.20
C SER A 126 -5.58 25.39 -10.58
N ASP A 127 -5.27 26.44 -9.83
CA ASP A 127 -4.13 27.30 -10.14
C ASP A 127 -2.81 26.53 -10.08
N GLY A 128 -2.65 25.60 -9.13
CA GLY A 128 -1.49 24.72 -9.08
C GLY A 128 -1.30 23.83 -10.31
N LEU A 129 -2.37 23.49 -11.04
CA LEU A 129 -2.25 22.73 -12.29
C LEU A 129 -1.92 23.64 -13.47
N LYS A 130 -2.51 24.84 -13.51
CA LYS A 130 -2.21 25.85 -14.55
C LYS A 130 -0.75 26.26 -14.52
N THR A 131 -0.17 26.41 -13.33
CA THR A 131 1.24 26.82 -13.14
C THR A 131 2.24 25.68 -13.32
N LYS A 132 1.83 24.41 -13.21
CA LYS A 132 2.73 23.25 -13.30
C LYS A 132 3.45 23.17 -14.66
N GLY A 133 2.77 23.56 -15.73
CA GLY A 133 3.32 23.55 -17.10
C GLY A 133 3.70 22.16 -17.66
N GLY A 134 4.16 22.15 -18.90
CA GLY A 134 4.62 20.96 -19.62
C GLY A 134 3.51 20.04 -20.12
N VAL A 135 3.89 18.81 -20.48
CA VAL A 135 2.99 17.78 -21.05
C VAL A 135 2.75 16.63 -20.07
N TRP A 136 1.68 15.87 -20.30
CA TRP A 136 1.39 14.61 -19.60
C TRP A 136 2.09 13.43 -20.27
N ASP A 137 3.38 13.25 -20.00
CA ASP A 137 4.11 12.02 -20.33
C ASP A 137 3.82 10.87 -19.34
N ARG A 138 4.38 9.68 -19.61
CA ARG A 138 4.20 8.49 -18.75
C ARG A 138 4.63 8.74 -17.30
N ASP A 139 5.77 9.38 -17.11
CA ASP A 139 6.35 9.59 -15.78
C ASP A 139 5.58 10.61 -14.96
N SER A 140 5.16 11.72 -15.58
CA SER A 140 4.35 12.74 -14.94
C SER A 140 2.96 12.23 -14.59
N ILE A 141 2.35 11.40 -15.44
CA ILE A 141 1.10 10.71 -15.10
C ILE A 141 1.33 9.74 -13.94
N ASN A 142 2.37 8.90 -14.00
CA ASN A 142 2.73 7.94 -12.95
C ASN A 142 2.90 8.62 -11.58
N GLN A 143 3.66 9.72 -11.54
CA GLN A 143 3.85 10.51 -10.32
C GLN A 143 2.54 11.14 -9.84
N PHE A 144 1.77 11.75 -10.74
CA PHE A 144 0.52 12.39 -10.38
C PHE A 144 -0.51 11.40 -9.82
N ILE A 145 -0.74 10.27 -10.49
CA ILE A 145 -1.73 9.29 -10.04
C ILE A 145 -1.25 8.49 -8.82
N THR A 146 0.03 8.53 -8.44
CA THR A 146 0.53 7.94 -7.20
C THR A 146 0.03 8.69 -5.97
N LYS A 147 0.09 10.03 -6.00
CA LYS A 147 -0.40 10.91 -4.94
C LYS A 147 -0.63 12.34 -5.49
N PRO A 148 -1.84 12.63 -6.02
CA PRO A 148 -2.11 13.87 -6.75
C PRO A 148 -1.79 15.15 -5.97
N LYS A 149 -2.16 15.19 -4.68
CA LYS A 149 -1.96 16.36 -3.81
C LYS A 149 -0.48 16.66 -3.53
N ASP A 150 0.39 15.65 -3.59
CA ASP A 150 1.83 15.83 -3.39
C ASP A 150 2.51 16.27 -4.68
N TYR A 151 2.06 15.77 -5.83
CA TYR A 151 2.64 16.13 -7.12
C TYR A 151 2.26 17.55 -7.57
N ILE A 152 1.02 17.95 -7.30
CA ILE A 152 0.49 19.30 -7.57
C ILE A 152 -0.23 19.80 -6.33
N SER A 153 0.44 20.68 -5.59
CA SER A 153 -0.14 21.40 -4.46
C SER A 153 -1.37 22.20 -4.90
N GLY A 154 -2.44 22.11 -4.12
CA GLY A 154 -3.71 22.80 -4.44
C GLY A 154 -4.49 22.21 -5.61
N THR A 155 -4.16 21.00 -6.07
CA THR A 155 -5.00 20.30 -7.06
C THR A 155 -6.43 20.10 -6.53
N LYS A 156 -7.42 20.37 -7.38
CA LYS A 156 -8.85 20.12 -7.09
C LYS A 156 -9.21 18.64 -7.22
N MET A 157 -8.31 17.78 -7.72
CA MET A 157 -8.55 16.35 -7.87
C MET A 157 -8.50 15.64 -6.51
N ALA A 158 -9.68 15.33 -5.96
CA ALA A 158 -9.83 14.56 -4.73
C ALA A 158 -9.66 13.06 -4.97
N PHE A 159 -8.43 12.61 -5.21
CA PHE A 159 -8.11 11.19 -5.42
C PHE A 159 -6.96 10.75 -4.48
N PRO A 160 -7.11 9.63 -3.74
CA PRO A 160 -6.08 9.16 -2.79
C PRO A 160 -4.80 8.63 -3.45
N GLY A 161 -4.87 8.29 -4.75
CA GLY A 161 -3.76 7.78 -5.54
C GLY A 161 -3.73 6.25 -5.65
N LEU A 162 -3.09 5.76 -6.71
CA LEU A 162 -2.82 4.35 -6.98
C LEU A 162 -1.45 3.96 -6.42
N LYS A 163 -1.43 3.18 -5.34
CA LYS A 163 -0.17 2.82 -4.65
C LYS A 163 0.62 1.73 -5.35
N LYS A 164 -0.06 0.79 -6.00
CA LYS A 164 0.60 -0.34 -6.69
C LYS A 164 1.22 0.14 -8.00
N PRO A 165 2.53 -0.03 -8.21
CA PRO A 165 3.20 0.40 -9.44
C PRO A 165 2.63 -0.23 -10.72
N GLN A 166 2.34 -1.54 -10.69
CA GLN A 166 1.76 -2.22 -11.87
C GLN A 166 0.37 -1.69 -12.23
N GLU A 167 -0.48 -1.35 -11.23
CA GLU A 167 -1.79 -0.74 -11.51
C GLU A 167 -1.66 0.61 -12.23
N ARG A 168 -0.60 1.38 -11.91
CA ARG A 168 -0.32 2.64 -12.60
C ARG A 168 0.13 2.41 -14.03
N ALA A 169 1.04 1.47 -14.26
CA ALA A 169 1.49 1.11 -15.61
C ALA A 169 0.33 0.64 -16.49
N ASP A 170 -0.54 -0.24 -15.97
CA ASP A 170 -1.73 -0.72 -16.66
C ASP A 170 -2.67 0.44 -17.06
N VAL A 171 -2.95 1.38 -16.15
CA VAL A 171 -3.79 2.56 -16.45
C VAL A 171 -3.13 3.49 -17.44
N ILE A 172 -1.83 3.74 -17.33
CA ILE A 172 -1.09 4.58 -18.28
C ILE A 172 -1.19 3.98 -19.69
N LEU A 173 -0.96 2.67 -19.82
CA LEU A 173 -1.11 1.97 -21.10
C LEU A 173 -2.55 2.10 -21.64
N TYR A 174 -3.56 1.93 -20.80
CA TYR A 174 -4.95 2.14 -21.19
C TYR A 174 -5.20 3.58 -21.69
N LEU A 175 -4.69 4.60 -21.01
CA LEU A 175 -4.78 5.99 -21.46
C LEU A 175 -4.07 6.23 -22.79
N GLU A 176 -2.92 5.60 -23.03
CA GLU A 176 -2.18 5.71 -24.29
C GLU A 176 -2.93 5.12 -25.49
N LYS A 177 -3.70 4.06 -25.26
CA LYS A 177 -4.54 3.43 -26.30
C LYS A 177 -5.80 4.23 -26.60
N ASN A 178 -6.23 5.12 -25.69
CA ASN A 178 -7.39 5.98 -25.86
C ASN A 178 -6.96 7.39 -26.30
N LYS A 179 -6.50 7.52 -27.55
CA LYS A 179 -6.09 8.79 -28.16
C LYS A 179 -6.68 9.03 -29.53
#